data_AF-A0A0D5YWT9-F1
#
_entry.id   AF-A0A0D5YWT9-F1
#
_cell.length_a   1.000
_cell.length_b   1.000
_cell.length_c   1.000
_cell.angle_alpha   90.00
_cell.angle_beta   90.00
_cell.angle_gamma   90.00
#
_symmetry.space_group_name_H-M   'P 1'
#
loop_
_entity.id
_entity.type
_entity.pdbx_description
1 polymer ?
#
loop_
_entity_poly.entity_id
_entity_poly.type
_entity_poly.pdbx_seq_one_letter_code
_entity_poly.pdbx_strand_id
1 'polypeptide(L)'
;MDNQFGNLPDGHNFFIMKHSYFFTTFLFTLLFRSCSSNKEVDCIDKSKISEGPCTLEYAPVCGCDGKTYGNECQAQRAGLLSWKEGECDASDN
;
A
#
# COMPACT_ATOMS: atom_id res chain seq x y z
N MET A 1 -25.25 -7.87 -2.10
CA MET A 1 -24.38 -9.04 -2.28
C MET A 1 -23.42 -8.71 -3.42
N ASP A 2 -22.13 -8.82 -3.11
CA ASP A 2 -20.97 -8.85 -4.01
C ASP A 2 -20.71 -7.63 -4.90
N ASN A 3 -20.21 -6.54 -4.29
CA ASN A 3 -19.40 -5.57 -5.03
C ASN A 3 -17.96 -6.09 -5.10
N GLN A 4 -17.74 -7.02 -6.03
CA GLN A 4 -16.41 -7.35 -6.55
C GLN A 4 -15.84 -6.15 -7.30
N PHE A 5 -15.19 -5.21 -6.59
CA PHE A 5 -14.28 -4.27 -7.23
C PHE A 5 -12.91 -4.94 -7.36
N GLY A 6 -12.83 -5.87 -8.30
CA GLY A 6 -11.55 -6.19 -8.92
C GLY A 6 -11.13 -4.99 -9.75
N ASN A 7 -10.14 -4.24 -9.30
CA ASN A 7 -9.36 -3.37 -10.18
C ASN A 7 -7.90 -3.40 -9.77
N LEU A 8 -7.14 -4.09 -10.62
CA LEU A 8 -5.69 -4.17 -10.65
C LEU A 8 -5.15 -2.85 -11.23
N PRO A 9 -4.23 -2.13 -10.56
CA PRO A 9 -3.78 -0.84 -11.05
C PRO A 9 -2.56 -0.96 -11.97
N ASP A 10 -2.67 -0.23 -13.09
CA ASP A 10 -1.60 0.47 -13.82
C ASP A 10 -0.68 -0.37 -14.73
N GLY A 11 -1.23 -0.70 -15.89
CA GLY A 11 -0.46 -0.99 -17.09
C GLY A 11 0.26 0.26 -17.60
N HIS A 12 1.55 0.39 -17.27
CA HIS A 12 2.43 1.36 -17.92
C HIS A 12 2.94 0.81 -19.27
N ASN A 13 2.60 1.52 -20.35
CA ASN A 13 3.15 1.33 -21.70
C ASN A 13 4.62 1.77 -21.76
N PHE A 14 5.54 0.86 -22.10
CA PHE A 14 6.88 1.24 -22.56
C PHE A 14 7.28 0.49 -23.84
N PHE A 15 7.15 1.24 -24.93
CA PHE A 15 7.97 1.33 -26.14
C PHE A 15 8.43 0.08 -26.90
N ILE A 16 8.01 0.08 -28.17
CA ILE A 16 8.45 -0.73 -29.30
C ILE A 16 9.98 -0.72 -29.45
N MET A 17 10.66 -1.86 -29.34
CA MET A 17 11.87 -2.15 -30.13
C MET A 17 12.05 -3.66 -30.31
N LYS A 18 11.33 -4.15 -31.32
CA LYS A 18 11.16 -5.55 -31.70
C LYS A 18 12.48 -6.18 -32.19
N HIS A 19 12.66 -7.44 -31.78
CA HIS A 19 13.30 -8.54 -32.52
C HIS A 19 14.82 -8.71 -32.61
N SER A 20 15.68 -7.71 -32.38
CA SER A 20 17.15 -7.95 -32.40
C SER A 20 17.74 -8.28 -31.02
N TYR A 21 17.09 -7.81 -29.94
CA TYR A 21 17.56 -7.93 -28.54
C TYR A 21 17.06 -9.17 -27.78
N PHE A 22 16.43 -10.11 -28.49
CA PHE A 22 15.90 -11.35 -27.89
C PHE A 22 17.01 -12.39 -27.66
N PHE A 23 18.06 -12.37 -28.48
CA PHE A 23 19.16 -13.34 -28.41
C PHE A 23 20.24 -12.96 -27.38
N THR A 24 20.44 -11.66 -27.17
CA THR A 24 21.45 -11.15 -26.23
C THR A 24 20.98 -11.15 -24.79
N THR A 25 19.67 -11.24 -24.55
CA THR A 25 19.08 -11.29 -23.20
C THR A 25 19.15 -12.69 -22.59
N PHE A 26 19.06 -13.77 -23.38
CA PHE A 26 19.04 -15.16 -22.90
C PHE A 26 20.31 -15.60 -22.16
N LEU A 27 21.49 -15.09 -22.55
CA LEU A 27 22.77 -15.43 -21.90
C LEU A 27 23.01 -14.63 -20.61
N PHE A 28 22.48 -13.41 -20.52
CA PHE A 28 22.67 -12.53 -19.36
C PHE A 28 21.59 -12.75 -18.27
N THR A 29 20.41 -13.27 -18.64
CA THR A 29 19.35 -13.65 -17.69
C THR A 29 19.67 -14.83 -16.81
N LEU A 30 20.67 -15.67 -17.16
CA LEU A 30 21.10 -16.79 -16.31
C LEU A 30 21.99 -16.34 -15.12
N LEU A 31 22.53 -15.12 -15.14
CA LEU A 31 23.28 -14.55 -14.01
C LEU A 31 22.51 -13.48 -13.22
N PHE A 32 21.51 -12.83 -13.82
CA PHE A 32 20.68 -11.83 -13.14
C PHE A 32 19.20 -11.99 -13.52
N ARG A 33 18.42 -12.75 -12.74
CA ARG A 33 17.01 -12.40 -12.47
C ARG A 33 16.40 -13.23 -11.32
N SER A 34 17.10 -13.28 -10.19
CA SER A 34 16.40 -13.40 -8.91
C SER A 34 15.79 -12.04 -8.58
N CYS A 35 14.47 -11.91 -8.66
CA CYS A 35 13.75 -10.76 -8.10
C CYS A 35 12.82 -11.29 -7.01
N SER A 36 13.30 -11.33 -5.76
CA SER A 36 12.40 -11.42 -4.61
C SER A 36 11.76 -10.05 -4.44
N SER A 37 10.57 -9.85 -5.03
CA SER A 37 9.74 -8.72 -4.66
C SER A 37 9.09 -9.05 -3.32
N ASN A 38 9.84 -8.87 -2.23
CA ASN A 38 9.25 -8.80 -0.89
C ASN A 38 8.45 -7.50 -0.84
N LYS A 39 7.18 -7.56 -1.28
CA LYS A 39 6.20 -6.55 -0.89
C LYS A 39 5.82 -6.88 0.54
N GLU A 40 6.61 -6.36 1.48
CA GLU A 40 6.21 -6.31 2.88
C GLU A 40 4.86 -5.61 2.93
N VAL A 41 3.84 -6.33 3.39
CA VAL A 41 2.50 -5.76 3.60
C VAL A 41 2.61 -4.94 4.88
N ASP A 42 3.16 -3.75 4.73
CA ASP A 42 3.11 -2.73 5.76
C ASP A 42 1.64 -2.35 5.98
N CYS A 43 1.28 -2.16 7.23
CA CYS A 43 -0.07 -1.78 7.62
C CYS A 43 -0.35 -0.30 7.27
N ILE A 44 0.71 0.45 6.97
CA ILE A 44 0.68 1.81 6.43
C ILE A 44 1.08 1.81 4.94
N ASP A 45 0.18 2.31 4.10
CA ASP A 45 0.45 2.62 2.70
C ASP A 45 0.87 4.08 2.54
N LYS A 46 2.18 4.28 2.38
CA LYS A 46 2.78 5.62 2.20
C LYS A 46 2.23 6.38 0.99
N SER A 47 1.70 5.68 -0.02
CA SER A 47 1.12 6.34 -1.20
C SER A 47 -0.24 7.00 -0.91
N LYS A 48 -0.89 6.62 0.20
CA LYS A 48 -2.17 7.18 0.65
C LYS A 48 -2.03 8.28 1.70
N ILE A 49 -0.80 8.57 2.13
CA ILE A 49 -0.56 9.67 3.07
C ILE A 49 -0.94 10.99 2.38
N SER A 50 -1.87 11.72 2.98
CA SER A 50 -2.41 12.94 2.40
C SER A 50 -2.69 13.98 3.48
N GLU A 51 -2.19 15.19 3.27
CA GLU A 51 -2.49 16.33 4.12
C GLU A 51 -3.80 16.98 3.65
N GLY A 52 -4.79 17.06 4.54
CA GLY A 52 -6.06 17.71 4.24
C GLY A 52 -6.92 17.94 5.49
N PRO A 53 -8.06 18.63 5.33
CA PRO A 53 -8.96 18.93 6.45
C PRO A 53 -9.84 17.73 6.80
N CYS A 54 -9.77 17.25 8.04
CA CYS A 54 -10.72 16.29 8.61
C CYS A 54 -11.75 17.03 9.45
N THR A 55 -12.88 16.39 9.73
CA THR A 55 -13.79 16.88 10.76
C THR A 55 -13.09 16.88 12.12
N LEU A 56 -13.54 17.76 13.01
CA LEU A 56 -13.06 17.84 14.40
C LEU A 56 -13.84 16.91 15.33
N GLU A 57 -14.63 15.98 14.77
CA GLU A 57 -15.32 14.96 15.55
C GLU A 57 -14.31 14.02 16.19
N TYR A 58 -14.51 13.77 17.49
CA TYR A 58 -13.70 12.83 18.25
C TYR A 58 -14.38 11.46 18.26
N ALA A 59 -13.84 10.55 17.44
CA ALA A 59 -14.28 9.18 17.30
C ALA A 59 -13.03 8.29 17.17
N PRO A 60 -12.31 8.05 18.27
CA PRO A 60 -10.96 7.52 18.21
C PRO A 60 -10.89 6.15 17.56
N VAL A 61 -9.80 5.89 16.86
CA VAL A 61 -9.51 4.59 16.25
C VAL A 61 -8.07 4.17 16.55
N CYS A 62 -7.89 2.87 16.81
CA CYS A 62 -6.59 2.27 17.06
C CYS A 62 -6.01 1.74 15.76
N GLY A 63 -4.89 2.34 15.35
CA GLY A 63 -4.15 1.98 14.17
C GLY A 63 -3.43 0.65 14.28
N CYS A 64 -3.18 0.04 13.14
CA CYS A 64 -2.31 -1.14 13.04
C CYS A 64 -0.86 -0.88 13.46
N ASP A 65 -0.46 0.39 13.57
CA ASP A 65 0.84 0.84 14.04
C ASP A 65 0.86 1.13 15.55
N GLY A 66 -0.19 0.71 16.26
CA GLY A 66 -0.35 0.89 17.70
C GLY A 66 -0.62 2.34 18.13
N LYS A 67 -0.99 3.22 17.19
CA LYS A 67 -1.30 4.62 17.49
C LYS A 67 -2.79 4.91 17.45
N THR A 68 -3.24 5.71 18.40
CA THR A 68 -4.59 6.26 18.41
C THR A 68 -4.69 7.46 17.47
N TYR A 69 -5.67 7.42 16.58
CA TYR A 69 -6.06 8.54 15.70
C TYR A 69 -7.38 9.13 16.18
N GLY A 70 -7.54 10.46 16.11
CA GLY A 70 -8.73 11.12 16.66
C GLY A 70 -10.04 10.80 15.94
N ASN A 71 -9.96 10.37 14.67
CA ASN A 71 -11.07 9.83 13.89
C ASN A 71 -10.57 9.01 12.69
N GLU A 72 -11.51 8.31 12.03
CA GLU A 72 -11.24 7.52 10.82
C GLU A 72 -10.59 8.33 9.69
N CYS A 73 -10.96 9.61 9.53
CA CYS A 73 -10.40 10.46 8.49
C CYS A 73 -8.90 10.70 8.72
N GLN A 74 -8.51 10.92 9.99
CA GLN A 74 -7.11 11.09 10.36
C GLN A 74 -6.32 9.79 10.14
N ALA A 75 -6.89 8.63 10.48
CA ALA A 75 -6.25 7.32 10.24
C ALA A 75 -6.05 7.04 8.74
N GLN A 76 -7.07 7.28 7.91
CA GLN A 76 -6.98 7.12 6.45
C GLN A 76 -5.90 8.02 5.85
N ARG A 77 -5.82 9.27 6.31
CA ARG A 77 -4.81 10.23 5.83
C ARG A 77 -3.41 9.96 6.31
N ALA A 78 -3.26 9.26 7.42
CA ALA A 78 -1.98 8.71 7.85
C ALA A 78 -1.57 7.47 7.03
N GLY A 79 -2.39 7.04 6.07
CA GLY A 79 -2.11 5.94 5.16
C GLY A 79 -2.45 4.57 5.75
N LEU A 80 -3.20 4.49 6.85
CA LEU A 80 -3.56 3.20 7.42
C LEU A 80 -4.45 2.40 6.48
N LEU A 81 -4.18 1.10 6.40
CA LEU A 81 -5.00 0.16 5.64
C LEU A 81 -6.07 -0.52 6.52
N SER A 82 -5.90 -0.51 7.84
CA SER A 82 -6.83 -1.10 8.81
C SER A 82 -6.69 -0.43 10.18
N TRP A 83 -7.80 -0.32 10.91
CA TRP A 83 -7.89 0.19 12.29
C TRP A 83 -9.06 -0.47 13.03
N LYS A 84 -9.04 -0.41 14.36
CA LYS A 84 -10.16 -0.78 15.24
C LYS A 84 -10.81 0.47 15.81
N GLU A 85 -12.11 0.40 16.13
CA GLU A 85 -12.78 1.48 16.86
C GLU A 85 -12.26 1.56 18.31
N GLY A 86 -12.15 2.77 18.84
CA GLY A 86 -11.60 3.04 20.17
C GLY A 86 -10.14 3.46 20.15
N GLU A 87 -9.63 3.87 21.30
CA GLU A 87 -8.21 4.17 21.49
C GLU A 87 -7.39 2.87 21.57
N CYS A 88 -6.10 2.91 21.26
CA CYS A 88 -5.22 1.77 21.49
C CYS A 88 -5.00 1.55 22.99
N ASP A 89 -5.09 0.31 23.44
CA ASP A 89 -4.72 -0.07 24.80
C ASP A 89 -3.21 -0.36 24.90
N ALA A 90 -2.67 -0.32 26.11
CA ALA A 90 -1.26 -0.63 26.39
C ALA A 90 -0.84 -2.06 25.97
N SER A 91 -1.80 -2.91 25.60
CA SER A 91 -1.60 -4.27 25.09
C SER A 91 -1.57 -4.39 23.56
N ASP A 92 -1.83 -3.31 22.80
CA ASP A 92 -1.94 -3.34 21.34
C ASP A 92 -0.60 -3.06 20.60
N ASN A 93 0.54 -3.44 21.19
CA ASN A 93 1.90 -3.21 20.66
C ASN A 93 2.56 -4.51 20.19
#